data_AF-A0A9E6ULN2-F1
#
_entry.id   AF-A0A9E6ULN2-F1
#
_cell.length_a   1.000
_cell.length_b   1.000
_cell.length_c   1.000
_cell.angle_alpha   90.00
_cell.angle_beta   90.00
_cell.angle_gamma   90.00
#
_symmetry.space_group_name_H-M   'P 1'
#
loop_
_entity.id
_entity.type
_entity.pdbx_description
1 polymer ?
#
loop_
_entity_poly.entity_id
_entity_poly.type
_entity_poly.pdbx_seq_one_letter_code
_entity_poly.pdbx_strand_id
1 'polypeptide(L)'
;MADQPPLDVPTETYADHIILRPPNRLKARVAQRVDPDERLADPVRRAEHALTLLENEFDQWMDSEINALEDARRRASITHSTGDFEELYRAAHDIRGQAATLGFPLAGEVADGLCTMIERLAEASPQSLVDRHVEAVRAMVREDVRDRDHPLGVALVRRLAELRRQTIPGLSNDA
;
A
#
# COMPACT_ATOMS: atom_id res chain seq x y z
N MET A 1 46.09 -29.93 6.37
CA MET A 1 45.43 -30.28 5.09
C MET A 1 44.25 -31.16 5.47
N ALA A 2 43.07 -30.55 5.65
CA ALA A 2 41.92 -31.21 6.26
C ALA A 2 41.27 -32.16 5.25
N ASP A 3 41.27 -33.45 5.61
CA ASP A 3 40.61 -34.53 4.92
C ASP A 3 39.10 -34.31 4.96
N GLN A 4 38.49 -34.04 3.81
CA GLN A 4 37.06 -33.82 3.69
C GLN A 4 36.40 -35.20 3.62
N PRO A 5 35.52 -35.59 4.57
CA PRO A 5 34.95 -36.92 4.55
C PRO A 5 34.14 -37.11 3.27
N PRO A 6 34.18 -38.29 2.63
CA PRO A 6 33.46 -38.52 1.39
C PRO A 6 31.96 -38.35 1.65
N LEU A 7 31.34 -37.37 1.00
CA LEU A 7 29.90 -37.25 0.97
C LEU A 7 29.38 -38.36 0.04
N ASP A 8 29.13 -39.53 0.63
CA ASP A 8 28.53 -40.67 -0.06
C ASP A 8 27.05 -40.35 -0.36
N VAL A 9 26.83 -39.66 -1.48
CA VAL A 9 25.49 -39.32 -1.99
C VAL A 9 25.08 -40.45 -2.93
N PRO A 10 24.02 -41.23 -2.61
CA PRO A 10 23.51 -42.25 -3.49
C PRO A 10 23.22 -41.66 -4.87
N THR A 11 23.86 -42.22 -5.89
CA THR A 11 23.85 -41.71 -7.26
C THR A 11 23.35 -42.79 -8.21
N GLU A 12 22.28 -42.50 -8.96
CA GLU A 12 21.78 -43.36 -10.03
C GLU A 12 22.15 -42.72 -11.38
N THR A 13 22.93 -43.42 -12.21
CA THR A 13 23.37 -42.93 -13.52
C THR A 13 22.56 -43.58 -14.64
N TYR A 14 21.92 -42.75 -15.46
CA TYR A 14 21.20 -43.11 -16.67
C TYR A 14 21.98 -42.63 -17.91
N ALA A 15 21.59 -43.09 -19.10
CA ALA A 15 22.34 -42.86 -20.34
C ALA A 15 22.50 -41.37 -20.70
N ASP A 16 21.58 -40.51 -20.27
CA ASP A 16 21.50 -39.09 -20.57
C ASP A 16 21.58 -38.18 -19.33
N HIS A 17 21.51 -38.73 -18.10
CA HIS A 17 21.55 -37.93 -16.88
C HIS A 17 21.96 -38.72 -15.62
N ILE A 18 22.28 -37.99 -14.55
CA ILE A 18 22.66 -38.53 -13.24
C ILE A 18 21.69 -37.99 -12.19
N ILE A 19 21.11 -38.88 -11.38
CA ILE A 19 20.23 -38.53 -10.25
C ILE A 19 21.02 -38.67 -8.94
N LEU A 20 21.17 -37.55 -8.23
CA LEU A 20 21.70 -37.52 -6.87
C LEU A 20 20.52 -37.57 -5.89
N ARG A 21 20.50 -38.53 -4.95
CA ARG A 21 19.51 -38.59 -3.86
C ARG A 21 20.19 -38.33 -2.50
N PRO A 22 20.47 -37.07 -2.13
CA PRO A 22 20.96 -36.75 -0.79
C PRO A 22 20.00 -37.26 0.29
N PRO A 23 20.50 -37.88 1.37
CA PRO A 23 19.65 -38.35 2.45
C PRO A 23 18.91 -37.17 3.09
N ASN A 24 17.59 -37.27 3.23
CA ASN A 24 16.74 -36.23 3.82
C ASN A 24 17.02 -36.10 5.33
N ARG A 25 17.88 -35.14 5.68
CA ARG A 25 18.28 -34.83 7.06
C ARG A 25 17.41 -33.75 7.73
N LEU A 26 16.34 -33.30 7.09
CA LEU A 26 15.49 -32.22 7.61
C LEU A 26 14.87 -32.60 8.96
N LYS A 27 14.36 -33.83 9.10
CA LYS A 27 13.75 -34.31 10.34
C LYS A 27 14.71 -34.30 11.53
N ALA A 28 15.97 -34.69 11.33
CA ALA A 28 16.99 -34.71 12.37
C ALA A 28 17.41 -33.29 12.79
N ARG A 29 17.41 -32.34 11.86
CA ARG A 29 17.75 -30.93 12.11
C ARG A 29 16.63 -30.16 12.79
N VAL A 30 15.37 -30.50 12.49
CA VAL A 30 14.17 -29.87 13.09
C VAL A 30 13.98 -30.32 14.54
N ALA A 31 14.24 -31.60 14.85
CA ALA A 31 14.12 -32.12 16.21
C ALA A 31 15.15 -31.53 17.20
N GLN A 32 16.26 -30.99 16.70
CA GLN A 32 17.38 -30.54 17.52
C GLN A 32 17.35 -29.03 17.87
N ARG A 33 16.39 -28.28 17.32
CA ARG A 33 16.43 -26.80 17.35
C ARG A 33 15.27 -26.14 18.08
N VAL A 34 14.38 -26.91 18.72
CA VAL A 34 13.19 -26.35 19.35
C VAL A 34 13.11 -26.88 20.77
N ASP A 35 13.45 -26.03 21.72
CA ASP A 35 13.13 -26.25 23.13
C ASP A 35 11.60 -26.30 23.26
N PRO A 36 11.01 -27.39 23.80
CA PRO A 36 9.56 -27.53 23.90
C PRO A 36 8.89 -26.40 24.70
N ASP A 37 9.62 -25.77 25.63
CA ASP A 37 9.13 -24.68 26.49
C ASP A 37 8.97 -23.34 25.75
N GLU A 38 9.73 -23.08 24.68
CA GLU A 38 9.55 -21.85 23.87
C GLU A 38 8.23 -21.83 23.09
N ARG A 39 7.63 -23.01 22.84
CA ARG A 39 6.30 -23.10 22.22
C ARG A 39 5.18 -22.60 23.13
N LEU A 40 5.42 -22.51 24.44
CA LEU A 40 4.42 -22.16 25.45
C LEU A 40 4.42 -20.67 25.84
N ALA A 41 5.31 -19.85 25.26
CA ALA A 41 5.16 -18.40 25.33
C ALA A 41 4.11 -17.96 24.29
N ASP A 42 2.84 -18.14 24.68
CA ASP A 42 1.60 -17.62 24.10
C ASP A 42 1.68 -17.22 22.60
N PRO A 43 1.48 -18.19 21.68
CA PRO A 43 1.53 -17.91 20.26
C PRO A 43 0.48 -16.90 19.79
N VAL A 44 -0.62 -16.74 20.52
CA VAL A 44 -1.65 -15.74 20.21
C VAL A 44 -1.12 -14.35 20.56
N ARG A 45 -0.58 -14.15 21.78
CA ARG A 45 0.02 -12.86 22.17
C ARG A 45 1.15 -12.43 21.23
N ARG A 46 1.98 -13.37 20.77
CA ARG A 46 3.06 -13.06 19.81
C ARG A 46 2.49 -12.61 18.46
N ALA A 47 1.42 -13.23 17.99
CA ALA A 47 0.76 -12.86 16.75
C ALA A 47 0.08 -11.48 16.88
N GLU A 48 -0.62 -11.22 17.99
CA GLU A 48 -1.24 -9.91 18.28
C GLU A 48 -0.18 -8.81 18.33
N HIS A 49 0.95 -9.02 19.02
CA HIS A 49 2.04 -8.06 19.05
C HIS A 49 2.65 -7.79 17.66
N ALA A 50 2.79 -8.83 16.83
CA ALA A 50 3.27 -8.66 15.45
C ALA A 50 2.27 -7.87 14.60
N LEU A 51 0.97 -8.09 14.77
CA LEU A 51 -0.09 -7.31 14.10
C LEU A 51 -0.06 -5.84 14.52
N THR A 52 0.06 -5.54 15.81
CA THR A 52 0.16 -4.15 16.30
C THR A 52 1.39 -3.43 15.75
N LEU A 53 2.53 -4.11 15.63
CA LEU A 53 3.71 -3.51 14.99
C LEU A 53 3.45 -3.18 13.51
N LEU A 54 2.81 -4.09 12.78
CA LEU A 54 2.46 -3.90 11.37
C LEU A 54 1.44 -2.76 11.17
N GLU A 55 0.44 -2.65 12.04
CA GLU A 55 -0.54 -1.54 12.00
C GLU A 55 0.15 -0.17 12.15
N ASN A 56 1.12 -0.04 13.06
CA ASN A 56 1.90 1.20 13.21
C ASN A 56 2.75 1.52 11.97
N GLU A 57 3.21 0.51 11.24
CA GLU A 57 3.91 0.71 9.97
C GLU A 57 2.95 1.27 8.92
N PHE A 58 1.68 0.82 8.88
CA PHE A 58 0.69 1.31 7.94
C PHE A 58 0.33 2.78 8.15
N ASP A 59 0.19 3.22 9.41
CA ASP A 59 -0.08 4.62 9.72
C ASP A 59 1.10 5.51 9.26
N GLN A 60 2.34 5.08 9.51
CA GLN A 60 3.54 5.80 9.05
C GLN A 60 3.65 5.85 7.53
N TRP A 61 3.27 4.77 6.84
CA TRP A 61 3.26 4.75 5.38
C TRP A 61 2.21 5.73 4.84
N MET A 62 0.99 5.71 5.38
CA MET A 62 -0.04 6.66 4.96
C MET A 62 0.36 8.12 5.22
N ASP A 63 0.99 8.41 6.36
CA ASP A 63 1.53 9.75 6.64
C ASP A 63 2.58 10.18 5.62
N SER A 64 3.49 9.27 5.22
CA SER A 64 4.46 9.53 4.16
C SER A 64 3.79 9.83 2.82
N GLU A 65 2.77 9.05 2.45
CA GLU A 65 2.00 9.26 1.22
C GLU A 65 1.27 10.62 1.22
N ILE A 66 0.68 11.02 2.35
CA ILE A 66 0.07 12.35 2.50
C ILE A 66 1.10 13.45 2.33
N ASN A 67 2.27 13.33 2.95
CA ASN A 67 3.33 14.34 2.83
C ASN A 67 3.79 14.49 1.37
N ALA A 68 3.96 13.37 0.66
CA ALA A 68 4.29 13.38 -0.77
C ALA A 68 3.20 14.04 -1.61
N LEU A 69 1.92 13.73 -1.35
CA LEU A 69 0.78 14.36 -2.01
C LEU A 69 0.74 15.88 -1.79
N GLU A 70 0.96 16.32 -0.55
CA GLU A 70 0.98 17.75 -0.23
C GLU A 70 2.12 18.50 -0.90
N ASP A 71 3.31 17.91 -0.93
CA ASP A 71 4.48 18.48 -1.59
C ASP A 71 4.26 18.61 -3.09
N ALA A 72 3.71 17.57 -3.73
CA ALA A 72 3.35 17.62 -5.14
C ALA A 72 2.28 18.69 -5.41
N ARG A 73 1.25 18.79 -4.56
CA ARG A 73 0.22 19.83 -4.65
C ARG A 73 0.81 21.23 -4.50
N ARG A 74 1.72 21.44 -3.53
CA ARG A 74 2.43 22.72 -3.35
C ARG A 74 3.18 23.11 -4.61
N ARG A 75 3.96 22.20 -5.19
CA ARG A 75 4.71 22.46 -6.43
C ARG A 75 3.79 22.80 -7.59
N ALA A 76 2.77 21.97 -7.84
CA ALA A 76 1.77 22.19 -8.89
C ALA A 76 1.09 23.56 -8.77
N SER A 77 0.79 24.01 -7.53
CA SER A 77 0.18 25.32 -7.28
C SER A 77 1.09 26.53 -7.57
N ILE A 78 2.41 26.34 -7.57
CA ILE A 78 3.38 27.41 -7.80
C ILE A 78 3.76 27.50 -9.28
N THR A 79 4.14 26.36 -9.86
CA THR A 79 4.69 26.30 -11.22
C THR A 79 3.62 26.12 -12.28
N HIS A 80 2.50 25.47 -11.93
CA HIS A 80 1.45 25.04 -12.87
C HIS A 80 2.00 24.32 -14.12
N SER A 81 3.05 23.52 -13.94
CA SER A 81 3.66 22.76 -15.05
C SER A 81 3.02 21.39 -15.22
N THR A 82 2.98 20.87 -16.44
CA THR A 82 2.49 19.50 -16.72
C THR A 82 3.26 18.45 -15.90
N GLY A 83 4.58 18.60 -15.76
CA GLY A 83 5.40 17.69 -14.97
C GLY A 83 5.04 17.69 -13.48
N ASP A 84 4.66 18.84 -12.90
CA ASP A 84 4.21 18.89 -11.52
C ASP A 84 2.80 18.30 -11.33
N PHE A 85 1.93 18.41 -12.32
CA PHE A 85 0.64 17.71 -12.32
C PHE A 85 0.80 16.20 -12.51
N GLU A 86 1.81 15.73 -13.26
CA GLU A 86 2.17 14.30 -13.34
C GLU A 86 2.69 13.76 -12.00
N GLU A 87 3.51 14.54 -11.28
CA GLU A 87 3.96 14.20 -9.92
C GLU A 87 2.79 14.17 -8.93
N LEU A 88 1.87 15.14 -9.02
CA LEU A 88 0.65 15.16 -8.21
C LEU A 88 -0.25 13.96 -8.52
N TYR A 89 -0.38 13.60 -9.79
CA TYR A 89 -1.12 12.40 -10.19
C TYR A 89 -0.51 11.14 -9.60
N ARG A 90 0.83 10.98 -9.66
CA ARG A 90 1.52 9.82 -9.09
C ARG A 90 1.28 9.69 -7.59
N ALA A 91 1.47 10.76 -6.82
CA ALA A 91 1.21 10.73 -5.38
C ALA A 91 -0.25 10.40 -5.05
N ALA A 92 -1.22 10.93 -5.81
CA ALA A 92 -2.63 10.55 -5.64
C ALA A 92 -2.89 9.08 -6.04
N HIS A 93 -2.21 8.57 -7.07
CA HIS A 93 -2.36 7.21 -7.55
C HIS A 93 -1.83 6.18 -6.54
N ASP A 94 -0.69 6.47 -5.89
CA ASP A 94 -0.13 5.61 -4.85
C ASP A 94 -1.08 5.48 -3.66
N ILE A 95 -1.65 6.60 -3.18
CA ILE A 95 -2.71 6.59 -2.15
C ILE A 95 -3.92 5.79 -2.62
N ARG A 96 -4.41 6.01 -3.84
CA ARG A 96 -5.54 5.25 -4.40
C ARG A 96 -5.27 3.74 -4.33
N GLY A 97 -4.06 3.31 -4.70
CA GLY A 97 -3.67 1.89 -4.75
C GLY A 97 -3.48 1.25 -3.37
N GLN A 98 -3.04 2.03 -2.39
CA GLN A 98 -2.65 1.50 -1.08
C GLN A 98 -3.69 1.75 0.02
N ALA A 99 -4.56 2.76 -0.10
CA ALA A 99 -5.40 3.23 0.99
C ALA A 99 -6.32 2.16 1.57
N ALA A 100 -6.87 1.26 0.74
CA ALA A 100 -7.69 0.16 1.25
C ALA A 100 -6.89 -0.85 2.10
N THR A 101 -5.63 -1.10 1.75
CA THR A 101 -4.71 -1.97 2.50
C THR A 101 -4.26 -1.31 3.80
N LEU A 102 -4.07 0.01 3.77
CA LEU A 102 -3.69 0.82 4.94
C LEU A 102 -4.87 1.16 5.86
N GLY A 103 -6.08 0.72 5.53
CA GLY A 103 -7.27 0.91 6.37
C GLY A 103 -8.04 2.22 6.16
N PHE A 104 -7.78 2.97 5.09
CA PHE A 104 -8.43 4.24 4.76
C PHE A 104 -9.16 4.22 3.40
N PRO A 105 -10.13 3.31 3.19
CA PRO A 105 -10.75 3.11 1.88
C PRO A 105 -11.38 4.38 1.27
N LEU A 106 -12.00 5.23 2.09
CA LEU A 106 -12.61 6.48 1.63
C LEU A 106 -11.58 7.51 1.17
N ALA A 107 -10.37 7.54 1.77
CA ALA A 107 -9.28 8.38 1.30
C ALA A 107 -8.83 7.95 -0.10
N GLY A 108 -8.81 6.64 -0.36
CA GLY A 108 -8.56 6.08 -1.69
C GLY A 108 -9.59 6.52 -2.73
N GLU A 109 -10.87 6.58 -2.39
CA GLU A 109 -11.93 7.08 -3.29
C GLU A 109 -11.78 8.58 -3.61
N VAL A 110 -11.39 9.39 -2.62
CA VAL A 110 -11.08 10.81 -2.85
C VAL A 110 -9.87 10.95 -3.77
N ALA A 111 -8.83 10.16 -3.55
CA ALA A 111 -7.61 10.17 -4.37
C ALA A 111 -7.89 9.72 -5.81
N ASP A 112 -8.73 8.69 -6.02
CA ASP A 112 -9.20 8.29 -7.35
C ASP A 112 -9.93 9.41 -8.10
N GLY A 113 -10.78 10.15 -7.38
CA GLY A 113 -11.44 11.32 -7.93
C GLY A 113 -10.45 12.41 -8.37
N LEU A 114 -9.35 12.60 -7.62
CA LEU A 114 -8.29 13.53 -7.97
C LEU A 114 -7.52 13.04 -9.22
N CYS A 115 -7.15 11.76 -9.27
CA CYS A 115 -6.54 11.14 -10.45
C CYS A 115 -7.39 11.37 -11.70
N THR A 116 -8.68 11.05 -11.65
CA THR A 116 -9.62 11.22 -12.76
C THR A 116 -9.69 12.67 -13.25
N MET A 117 -9.62 13.64 -12.32
CA MET A 117 -9.63 15.06 -12.67
C MET A 117 -8.35 15.46 -13.39
N ILE A 118 -7.18 15.06 -12.86
CA ILE A 118 -5.88 15.39 -13.45
C ILE A 118 -5.71 14.71 -14.80
N GLU A 119 -6.16 13.48 -14.99
CA GLU A 119 -6.15 12.80 -16.30
C GLU A 119 -6.93 13.56 -17.37
N ARG A 120 -8.05 14.19 -16.99
CA ARG A 120 -8.93 14.89 -17.92
C ARG A 120 -8.50 16.31 -18.22
N LEU A 121 -7.98 17.01 -17.22
CA LEU A 121 -7.71 18.44 -17.31
C LEU A 121 -6.22 18.79 -17.24
N ALA A 122 -5.37 17.91 -16.72
CA ALA A 122 -3.95 18.18 -16.46
C ALA A 122 -3.78 19.53 -15.73
N GLU A 123 -2.93 20.42 -16.26
CA GLU A 123 -2.72 21.78 -15.73
C GLU A 123 -3.96 22.69 -15.77
N ALA A 124 -5.00 22.35 -16.52
CA ALA A 124 -6.28 23.07 -16.50
C ALA A 124 -7.18 22.70 -15.31
N SER A 125 -6.74 21.76 -14.46
CA SER A 125 -7.47 21.38 -13.24
C SER A 125 -7.62 22.59 -12.31
N PRO A 126 -8.84 22.95 -11.87
CA PRO A 126 -8.98 24.10 -10.98
C PRO A 126 -8.31 23.87 -9.63
N GLN A 127 -7.33 24.72 -9.30
CA GLN A 127 -6.53 24.62 -8.08
C GLN A 127 -7.40 24.47 -6.81
N SER A 128 -8.51 25.21 -6.72
CA SER A 128 -9.40 25.12 -5.56
C SER A 128 -10.05 23.74 -5.39
N LEU A 129 -10.24 22.97 -6.46
CA LEU A 129 -10.79 21.62 -6.40
C LEU A 129 -9.70 20.60 -6.08
N VAL A 130 -8.50 20.78 -6.63
CA VAL A 130 -7.29 20.03 -6.25
C VAL A 130 -7.05 20.16 -4.75
N ASP A 131 -7.04 21.39 -4.21
CA ASP A 131 -6.82 21.65 -2.79
C ASP A 131 -7.85 20.95 -1.91
N ARG A 132 -9.14 20.97 -2.29
CA ARG A 132 -10.20 20.29 -1.54
C ARG A 132 -10.04 18.77 -1.52
N HIS A 133 -9.54 18.18 -2.60
CA HIS A 133 -9.25 16.75 -2.66
C HIS A 133 -8.10 16.38 -1.72
N VAL A 134 -6.98 17.11 -1.79
CA VAL A 134 -5.81 16.86 -0.92
C VAL A 134 -6.17 17.08 0.54
N GLU A 135 -6.90 18.15 0.86
CA GLU A 135 -7.39 18.44 2.21
C GLU A 135 -8.30 17.32 2.74
N ALA A 136 -9.21 16.81 1.90
CA ALA A 136 -10.12 15.74 2.29
C ALA A 136 -9.38 14.45 2.63
N VAL A 137 -8.39 14.05 1.82
CA VAL A 137 -7.53 12.89 2.12
C VAL A 137 -6.82 13.09 3.46
N ARG A 138 -6.18 14.25 3.67
CA ARG A 138 -5.48 14.55 4.91
C ARG A 138 -6.40 14.55 6.13
N ALA A 139 -7.58 15.15 6.00
CA ALA A 139 -8.57 15.18 7.07
C ALA A 139 -9.08 13.77 7.41
N MET A 140 -9.34 12.93 6.42
CA MET A 140 -9.79 11.55 6.67
C MET A 140 -8.75 10.74 7.47
N VAL A 141 -7.46 10.87 7.14
CA VAL A 141 -6.41 10.16 7.88
C VAL A 141 -6.21 10.76 9.27
N ARG A 142 -6.17 12.11 9.39
CA ARG A 142 -6.01 12.79 10.68
C ARG A 142 -7.15 12.50 11.66
N GLU A 143 -8.38 12.40 11.17
CA GLU A 143 -9.57 12.09 11.98
C GLU A 143 -9.83 10.57 12.08
N ASP A 144 -8.88 9.73 11.65
CA ASP A 144 -8.91 8.27 11.72
C ASP A 144 -10.16 7.62 11.08
N VAL A 145 -10.56 8.13 9.92
CA VAL A 145 -11.74 7.67 9.17
C VAL A 145 -11.43 6.36 8.42
N ARG A 146 -11.51 5.24 9.14
CA ARG A 146 -11.20 3.91 8.60
C ARG A 146 -12.40 3.15 8.02
N ASP A 147 -13.60 3.42 8.53
CA ASP A 147 -14.82 2.73 8.09
C ASP A 147 -15.32 3.23 6.73
N ARG A 148 -15.65 2.30 5.83
CA ARG A 148 -16.27 2.62 4.52
C ARG A 148 -17.60 3.34 4.65
N ASP A 149 -18.33 3.07 5.72
CA ASP A 149 -19.65 3.64 5.97
C ASP A 149 -19.60 4.88 6.89
N HIS A 150 -18.40 5.41 7.18
CA HIS A 150 -18.26 6.58 8.04
C HIS A 150 -19.09 7.76 7.50
N PRO A 151 -20.12 8.24 8.21
CA PRO A 151 -21.11 9.15 7.63
C PRO A 151 -20.52 10.45 7.07
N LEU A 152 -19.53 11.01 7.77
CA LEU A 152 -18.82 12.21 7.33
C LEU A 152 -17.97 11.94 6.09
N GLY A 153 -17.29 10.79 6.05
CA GLY A 153 -16.39 10.44 4.96
C GLY A 153 -17.16 10.21 3.67
N VAL A 154 -18.24 9.43 3.74
CA VAL A 154 -19.16 9.18 2.61
C VAL A 154 -19.76 10.50 2.10
N ALA A 155 -20.21 11.38 3.00
CA ALA A 155 -20.74 12.69 2.62
C ALA A 155 -19.70 13.54 1.89
N LEU A 156 -18.45 13.50 2.34
CA LEU A 156 -17.34 14.25 1.73
C LEU A 156 -16.97 13.71 0.34
N VAL A 157 -16.81 12.38 0.19
CA VAL A 157 -16.59 11.73 -1.12
C VAL A 157 -17.67 12.15 -2.10
N ARG A 158 -18.95 12.02 -1.70
CA ARG A 158 -20.10 12.37 -2.54
C ARG A 158 -20.08 13.85 -2.94
N ARG A 159 -19.75 14.74 -2.01
CA ARG A 159 -19.71 16.18 -2.27
C ARG A 159 -18.60 16.54 -3.25
N LEU A 160 -17.41 15.96 -3.12
CA LEU A 160 -16.32 16.19 -4.05
C LEU A 160 -16.62 15.62 -5.43
N ALA A 161 -17.25 14.45 -5.51
CA ALA A 161 -17.71 13.87 -6.77
C ALA A 161 -18.70 14.79 -7.50
N GLU A 162 -19.63 15.38 -6.77
CA GLU A 162 -20.58 16.36 -7.32
C GLU A 162 -19.87 17.61 -7.84
N LEU A 163 -18.91 18.15 -7.08
CA LEU A 163 -18.13 19.31 -7.52
C LEU A 163 -17.32 19.01 -8.79
N ARG A 164 -16.68 17.83 -8.88
CA ARG A 164 -15.98 17.39 -10.10
C ARG A 164 -16.92 17.34 -11.31
N ARG A 165 -18.12 16.77 -11.16
CA ARG A 165 -19.12 16.72 -12.24
C ARG A 165 -19.54 18.10 -12.73
N GLN A 166 -19.70 19.06 -11.82
CA GLN A 166 -20.07 20.44 -12.17
C GLN A 166 -18.93 21.16 -12.91
N THR A 167 -17.68 20.82 -12.60
CA THR A 167 -16.49 21.47 -13.16
C THR A 167 -16.01 20.83 -14.47
N ILE A 168 -16.16 19.52 -14.64
CA ILE A 168 -15.62 18.77 -15.78
C ILE A 168 -16.78 18.30 -16.68
N PRO A 169 -16.97 18.90 -17.86
CA PRO A 169 -18.02 18.48 -18.79
C PRO A 169 -17.84 17.01 -19.22
N GLY A 170 -18.91 16.21 -19.13
CA GLY A 170 -18.92 14.82 -19.64
C GLY A 170 -18.37 13.74 -18.69
N LEU A 171 -18.36 13.95 -17.37
CA LEU A 171 -18.30 12.84 -16.40
C LEU A 171 -19.69 12.22 -16.27
N SER A 172 -19.91 11.03 -16.85
CA SER A 172 -21.17 10.27 -16.80
C SER A 172 -21.42 9.63 -15.42
N ASN A 173 -22.66 9.17 -15.19
CA ASN A 173 -23.25 8.86 -13.89
C ASN A 173 -22.90 7.49 -13.26
N ASP A 174 -21.93 6.74 -13.78
CA ASP A 174 -21.73 5.34 -13.36
C ASP A 174 -20.28 5.05 -12.95
N ALA A 175 -20.06 4.96 -11.63
CA ALA A 175 -19.26 3.97 -10.91
C ALA A 175 -19.36 4.27 -9.41
#